data_AF-A0AAN6Q348-F1
#
_entry.id   AF-A0AAN6Q348-F1
#
_cell.length_a   1.000
_cell.length_b   1.000
_cell.length_c   1.000
_cell.angle_alpha   90.00
_cell.angle_beta   90.00
_cell.angle_gamma   90.00
#
_symmetry.space_group_name_H-M   'P 1'
#
loop_
_entity.id
_entity.type
_entity.pdbx_description
1 polymer ?
#
loop_
_entity_poly.entity_id
_entity_poly.type
_entity_poly.pdbx_seq_one_letter_code
_entity_poly.pdbx_strand_id
1 'polypeptide(L)'
;LTEDSIRLLRVQKGWSTDDIICYLFESYPDQERGVAYKALSYTWGGLMHMPTAGLPKVLVDGYELELTENLYTSLGHIRCHDLDVTLWVDAICINQQDPKDKGHQVKQMGKVYAGADEVLIWLGQCSDTIHALLECIAWVDARATEAQAVGSRHDWRILCRRFVSLQLESENPSELRQALRELLQRPWFRRIW
;
A
#
# COMPACT_ATOMS: atom_id res chain seq x y z
N LEU A 1 -20.34 -1.39 -15.78
CA LEU A 1 -19.20 -2.32 -15.94
C LEU A 1 -19.74 -3.62 -16.53
N THR A 2 -19.08 -4.13 -17.56
CA THR A 2 -19.33 -5.49 -18.06
C THR A 2 -18.79 -6.52 -17.06
N GLU A 3 -19.07 -7.82 -17.26
CA GLU A 3 -18.64 -8.85 -16.30
C GLU A 3 -17.13 -8.87 -16.08
N ASP A 4 -16.27 -8.52 -17.04
CA ASP A 4 -14.81 -8.65 -16.89
C ASP A 4 -14.05 -7.30 -16.74
N SER A 5 -14.78 -6.19 -16.66
CA SER A 5 -14.17 -4.86 -16.53
C SER A 5 -13.96 -4.43 -15.08
N ILE A 6 -12.88 -3.69 -14.85
CA ILE A 6 -12.63 -2.98 -13.59
C ILE A 6 -12.50 -1.48 -13.85
N ARG A 7 -12.60 -0.67 -12.80
CA ARG A 7 -12.16 0.73 -12.85
C ARG A 7 -10.74 0.85 -12.31
N LEU A 8 -9.97 1.75 -12.91
CA LEU A 8 -8.65 2.15 -12.46
C LEU A 8 -8.66 3.66 -12.19
N LEU A 9 -7.88 4.05 -11.19
CA LEU A 9 -7.67 5.42 -10.77
C LEU A 9 -6.30 5.89 -11.26
N ARG A 10 -6.26 6.83 -12.20
CA ARG A 10 -5.03 7.53 -12.55
C ARG A 10 -4.87 8.72 -11.61
N VAL A 11 -3.90 8.65 -10.71
CA VAL A 11 -3.47 9.75 -9.85
C VAL A 11 -2.49 10.60 -10.63
N GLN A 12 -2.79 11.88 -10.81
CA GLN A 12 -1.91 12.81 -11.51
C GLN A 12 -0.65 13.08 -10.68
N LYS A 13 0.48 13.24 -11.36
CA LYS A 13 1.71 13.70 -10.74
C LYS A 13 1.57 15.07 -10.08
N GLY A 14 2.36 15.31 -9.04
CA GLY A 14 2.36 16.60 -8.34
C GLY A 14 3.20 16.58 -7.07
N TRP A 15 3.44 17.76 -6.51
CA TRP A 15 4.16 17.93 -5.25
C TRP A 15 3.25 17.63 -4.06
N SER A 16 3.81 17.34 -2.89
CA SER A 16 3.02 17.06 -1.66
C SER A 16 2.08 18.21 -1.24
N THR A 17 2.35 19.44 -1.68
CA THR A 17 1.53 20.64 -1.42
C THR A 17 0.36 20.81 -2.37
N ASP A 18 0.36 20.13 -3.52
CA ASP A 18 -0.66 20.29 -4.55
C ASP A 18 -1.88 19.41 -4.24
N ASP A 19 -3.06 19.87 -4.63
CA ASP A 19 -4.29 19.06 -4.56
C ASP A 19 -4.11 17.73 -5.33
N ILE A 20 -4.66 16.64 -4.80
CA ILE A 20 -4.62 15.34 -5.46
C ILE A 20 -5.74 15.31 -6.52
N ILE A 21 -5.32 15.32 -7.78
CA ILE A 21 -6.20 15.21 -8.95
C ILE A 21 -6.12 13.80 -9.50
N CYS A 22 -7.27 13.21 -9.75
CA CYS A 22 -7.44 11.84 -10.18
C CYS A 22 -8.43 11.74 -11.35
N TYR A 23 -8.27 10.69 -12.15
CA TYR A 23 -9.21 10.32 -13.22
C TYR A 23 -9.61 8.86 -13.08
N LEU A 24 -10.91 8.58 -13.16
CA LEU A 24 -11.42 7.22 -13.07
C LEU A 24 -11.77 6.72 -14.48
N PHE A 25 -11.28 5.53 -14.85
CA PHE A 25 -11.54 4.97 -16.17
C PHE A 25 -11.70 3.45 -16.14
N GLU A 26 -12.45 2.91 -17.10
CA GLU A 26 -12.67 1.48 -17.24
C GLU A 26 -11.48 0.80 -17.93
N SER A 27 -11.12 -0.40 -17.46
CA SER A 27 -10.02 -1.22 -17.99
C SER A 27 -10.41 -2.70 -17.98
N TYR A 28 -9.74 -3.48 -18.84
CA TYR A 28 -9.95 -4.90 -19.04
C TYR A 28 -8.61 -5.63 -18.83
N PRO A 29 -8.29 -6.06 -17.58
CA PRO A 29 -6.98 -6.60 -17.23
C PRO A 29 -6.61 -7.87 -18.03
N ASP A 30 -7.61 -8.69 -18.36
CA ASP A 30 -7.43 -9.98 -19.02
C ASP A 30 -7.26 -9.88 -20.56
N GLN A 31 -7.13 -8.67 -21.13
CA GLN A 31 -6.94 -8.45 -22.57
C GLN A 31 -5.50 -8.08 -22.93
N GLU A 32 -5.04 -8.41 -24.15
CA GLU A 32 -3.70 -8.07 -24.67
C GLU A 32 -3.36 -6.56 -24.64
N ARG A 33 -4.37 -5.70 -24.47
CA ARG A 33 -4.24 -4.24 -24.35
C ARG A 33 -4.56 -3.72 -22.94
N GLY A 34 -4.53 -4.59 -21.94
CA GLY A 34 -4.73 -4.21 -20.54
C GLY A 34 -3.79 -3.07 -20.13
N VAL A 35 -4.32 -2.12 -19.36
CA VAL A 35 -3.51 -1.03 -18.82
C VAL A 35 -2.78 -1.54 -17.58
N ALA A 36 -1.46 -1.41 -17.57
CA ALA A 36 -0.61 -1.66 -16.40
C ALA A 36 -1.07 -0.84 -15.19
N TYR A 37 -1.19 -1.47 -14.03
CA TYR A 37 -1.64 -0.82 -12.80
C TYR A 37 -1.05 -1.46 -11.55
N LYS A 38 -1.04 -0.70 -10.46
CA LYS A 38 -0.71 -1.19 -9.13
C LYS A 38 -1.98 -1.34 -8.30
N ALA A 39 -2.07 -2.33 -7.43
CA ALA A 39 -3.19 -2.47 -6.50
C ALA A 39 -2.80 -1.91 -5.12
N LEU A 40 -3.62 -1.03 -4.55
CA LEU A 40 -3.39 -0.49 -3.22
C LEU A 40 -4.04 -1.40 -2.16
N SER A 41 -3.23 -1.88 -1.24
CA SER A 41 -3.65 -2.69 -0.11
C SER A 41 -3.44 -1.95 1.21
N TYR A 42 -4.53 -1.43 1.75
CA TYR A 42 -4.53 -0.59 2.94
C TYR A 42 -5.69 -0.96 3.86
N THR A 43 -5.75 -0.37 5.05
CA THR A 43 -6.93 -0.44 5.91
C THR A 43 -7.80 0.77 5.69
N TRP A 44 -9.09 0.59 5.46
CA TRP A 44 -10.01 1.71 5.21
C TRP A 44 -10.01 2.76 6.32
N GLY A 45 -9.71 2.34 7.56
CA GLY A 45 -9.82 3.18 8.75
C GLY A 45 -11.21 3.08 9.37
N GLY A 46 -11.32 3.32 10.67
CA GLY A 46 -12.60 3.30 11.36
C GLY A 46 -13.32 4.65 11.28
N LEU A 47 -14.65 4.63 11.12
CA LEU A 47 -15.53 5.81 11.23
C LEU A 47 -15.47 6.48 12.61
N MET A 48 -14.82 5.88 13.61
CA MET A 48 -14.67 6.46 14.95
C MET A 48 -13.68 7.63 15.02
N HIS A 49 -12.92 7.88 13.94
CA HIS A 49 -12.00 9.02 13.85
C HIS A 49 -12.40 9.98 12.73
N MET A 50 -13.69 10.34 12.66
CA MET A 50 -14.11 11.47 11.82
C MET A 50 -13.60 12.76 12.47
N PRO A 51 -12.67 13.51 11.83
CA PRO A 51 -12.18 14.75 12.40
C PRO A 51 -13.33 15.76 12.49
N THR A 52 -13.32 16.60 13.53
CA THR A 52 -14.26 17.73 13.65
C THR A 52 -14.17 18.72 12.48
N ALA A 53 -13.03 18.74 11.78
CA ALA A 53 -12.76 19.58 10.61
C ALA A 53 -13.27 19.00 9.28
N GLY A 54 -13.91 17.83 9.28
CA GLY A 54 -14.32 17.11 8.07
C GLY A 54 -13.23 16.19 7.50
N LEU A 55 -13.60 15.40 6.48
CA LEU A 55 -12.68 14.48 5.81
C LEU A 55 -11.85 15.20 4.74
N PRO A 56 -10.59 14.78 4.51
CA PRO A 56 -9.81 15.30 3.39
C PRO A 56 -10.43 14.90 2.05
N LYS A 57 -10.19 15.73 1.03
CA LYS A 57 -10.82 15.61 -0.28
C LYS A 57 -9.80 15.49 -1.39
N VAL A 58 -10.17 14.78 -2.44
CA VAL A 58 -9.45 14.73 -3.72
C VAL A 58 -10.40 15.10 -4.86
N LEU A 59 -9.86 15.50 -6.00
CA LEU A 59 -10.66 15.73 -7.20
C LEU A 59 -10.62 14.48 -8.08
N VAL A 60 -11.77 13.85 -8.31
CA VAL A 60 -11.92 12.72 -9.25
C VAL A 60 -12.82 13.15 -10.39
N ASP A 61 -12.27 13.17 -11.62
CA ASP A 61 -12.99 13.61 -12.82
C ASP A 61 -13.64 15.02 -12.67
N GLY A 62 -13.00 15.89 -11.90
CA GLY A 62 -13.47 17.26 -11.62
C GLY A 62 -14.46 17.39 -10.45
N TYR A 63 -14.81 16.29 -9.77
CA TYR A 63 -15.71 16.28 -8.62
C TYR A 63 -14.93 16.03 -7.31
N GLU A 64 -15.33 16.71 -6.24
CA GLU A 64 -14.77 16.45 -4.91
C GLU A 64 -15.23 15.09 -4.37
N LEU A 65 -14.26 14.27 -3.93
CA LEU A 65 -14.50 13.01 -3.25
C LEU A 65 -13.84 13.05 -1.87
N GLU A 66 -14.64 12.90 -0.82
CA GLU A 66 -14.15 12.75 0.55
C GLU A 66 -13.56 11.35 0.77
N LEU A 67 -12.35 11.30 1.32
CA LEU A 67 -11.64 10.07 1.62
C LEU A 67 -11.36 9.97 3.12
N THR A 68 -11.16 8.75 3.61
CA THR A 68 -10.60 8.58 4.95
C THR A 68 -9.18 9.15 4.98
N GLU A 69 -8.76 9.65 6.13
CA GLU A 69 -7.42 10.23 6.31
C GLU A 69 -6.31 9.24 5.93
N ASN A 70 -6.50 7.96 6.24
CA ASN A 70 -5.54 6.92 5.88
C ASN A 70 -5.41 6.74 4.37
N LEU A 71 -6.53 6.73 3.64
CA LEU A 71 -6.49 6.62 2.18
C LEU A 71 -5.89 7.88 1.56
N TYR A 72 -6.34 9.06 1.98
CA TYR A 72 -5.79 10.33 1.48
C TYR A 72 -4.27 10.41 1.66
N THR A 73 -3.80 10.11 2.87
CA THR A 73 -2.36 10.10 3.18
C THR A 73 -1.62 9.09 2.30
N SER A 74 -2.15 7.87 2.15
CA SER A 74 -1.53 6.86 1.30
C SER A 74 -1.43 7.29 -0.17
N LEU A 75 -2.45 7.94 -0.73
CA LEU A 75 -2.42 8.46 -2.09
C LEU A 75 -1.36 9.55 -2.24
N GLY A 76 -1.24 10.45 -1.26
CA GLY A 76 -0.21 11.48 -1.24
C GLY A 76 1.22 10.90 -1.24
N HIS A 77 1.45 9.80 -0.51
CA HIS A 77 2.74 9.11 -0.47
C HIS A 77 3.04 8.30 -1.75
N ILE A 78 2.01 7.78 -2.41
CA ILE A 78 2.15 7.00 -3.64
C ILE A 78 2.30 7.91 -4.86
N ARG A 79 1.72 9.11 -4.82
CA ARG A 79 1.82 10.10 -5.89
C ARG A 79 3.29 10.43 -6.15
N CYS A 80 3.69 10.32 -7.42
CA CYS A 80 5.02 10.71 -7.87
C CYS A 80 5.01 12.18 -8.32
N HIS A 81 6.16 12.83 -8.23
CA HIS A 81 6.33 14.18 -8.74
C HIS A 81 6.36 14.23 -10.27
N ASP A 82 6.95 13.23 -10.93
CA ASP A 82 7.29 13.31 -12.35
C ASP A 82 6.34 12.53 -13.28
N LEU A 83 5.64 11.53 -12.74
CA LEU A 83 4.82 10.60 -13.50
C LEU A 83 3.48 10.32 -12.83
N ASP A 84 2.44 10.20 -13.64
CA ASP A 84 1.13 9.76 -13.16
C ASP A 84 1.20 8.29 -12.72
N VAL A 85 0.41 7.93 -11.72
CA VAL A 85 0.35 6.56 -11.19
C VAL A 85 -1.03 5.98 -11.42
N THR A 86 -1.10 4.82 -12.05
CA THR A 86 -2.36 4.09 -12.23
C THR A 86 -2.54 3.07 -11.12
N LEU A 87 -3.61 3.23 -10.36
CA LEU A 87 -3.93 2.43 -9.18
C LEU A 87 -5.28 1.75 -9.30
N TRP A 88 -5.41 0.57 -8.72
CA TRP A 88 -6.68 0.04 -8.28
C TRP A 88 -6.82 0.27 -6.77
N VAL A 89 -7.85 1.01 -6.37
CA VAL A 89 -8.18 1.35 -4.98
C VAL A 89 -9.63 0.98 -4.74
N ASP A 90 -9.91 -0.05 -3.95
CA ASP A 90 -11.27 -0.59 -3.76
C ASP A 90 -12.31 0.46 -3.35
N ALA A 91 -12.00 1.37 -2.44
CA ALA A 91 -12.94 2.41 -2.00
C ALA A 91 -13.34 3.40 -3.10
N ILE A 92 -12.54 3.56 -4.17
CA ILE A 92 -12.77 4.51 -5.25
C ILE A 92 -13.19 3.78 -6.54
N CYS A 93 -12.52 2.68 -6.88
CA CYS A 93 -12.73 1.92 -8.10
C CYS A 93 -14.00 1.07 -8.06
N ILE A 94 -14.52 0.74 -6.87
CA ILE A 94 -15.79 0.03 -6.71
C ILE A 94 -16.87 1.05 -6.37
N ASN A 95 -18.05 0.93 -7.00
CA ASN A 95 -19.18 1.79 -6.66
C ASN A 95 -19.78 1.28 -5.34
N GLN A 96 -19.39 1.92 -4.24
CA GLN A 96 -19.81 1.53 -2.90
C GLN A 96 -21.32 1.70 -2.65
N GLN A 97 -22.00 2.50 -3.47
CA GLN A 97 -23.44 2.75 -3.35
C GLN A 97 -24.30 1.75 -4.14
N ASP A 98 -23.70 0.94 -5.01
CA ASP A 98 -24.40 -0.11 -5.76
C ASP A 98 -24.00 -1.50 -5.21
N PRO A 99 -24.89 -2.17 -4.44
CA PRO A 99 -24.61 -3.48 -3.89
C PRO A 99 -24.32 -4.55 -4.96
N LYS A 100 -24.86 -4.40 -6.18
CA LYS A 100 -24.61 -5.36 -7.27
C LYS A 100 -23.19 -5.19 -7.80
N ASP A 101 -22.79 -3.95 -8.11
CA ASP A 101 -21.43 -3.63 -8.52
C ASP A 101 -20.41 -4.01 -7.44
N LYS A 102 -20.69 -3.65 -6.18
CA LYS A 102 -19.85 -4.03 -5.04
C LYS A 102 -19.70 -5.54 -4.92
N GLY A 103 -20.81 -6.28 -4.93
CA GLY A 103 -20.77 -7.74 -4.84
C GLY A 103 -20.02 -8.39 -6.00
N HIS A 104 -20.12 -7.82 -7.20
CA HIS A 104 -19.40 -8.25 -8.39
C HIS A 104 -17.90 -8.00 -8.29
N GLN A 105 -17.49 -6.76 -8.02
CA GLN A 105 -16.09 -6.37 -7.93
C GLN A 105 -15.36 -7.05 -6.75
N VAL A 106 -16.04 -7.26 -5.62
CA VAL A 106 -15.47 -8.01 -4.48
C VAL A 106 -15.13 -9.46 -4.88
N LYS A 107 -15.98 -10.12 -5.68
CA LYS A 107 -15.67 -11.46 -6.20
C LYS A 107 -14.47 -11.48 -7.14
N GLN A 108 -14.13 -10.34 -7.76
CA GLN A 108 -13.00 -10.22 -8.67
C GLN A 108 -11.70 -9.83 -7.99
N MET A 109 -11.72 -9.41 -6.72
CA MET A 109 -10.53 -8.92 -6.03
C MET A 109 -9.32 -9.85 -6.17
N GLY A 110 -9.52 -11.17 -6.06
CA GLY A 110 -8.45 -12.14 -6.26
C GLY A 110 -7.76 -12.01 -7.63
N LYS A 111 -8.54 -11.83 -8.70
CA LYS A 111 -8.01 -11.60 -10.06
C LYS A 111 -7.34 -10.23 -10.17
N VAL A 112 -7.96 -9.19 -9.61
CA VAL A 112 -7.41 -7.83 -9.67
C VAL A 112 -6.06 -7.72 -8.98
N TYR A 113 -5.90 -8.33 -7.81
CA TYR A 113 -4.60 -8.34 -7.13
C TYR A 113 -3.58 -9.23 -7.85
N ALA A 114 -4.02 -10.35 -8.42
CA ALA A 114 -3.13 -11.24 -9.18
C ALA A 114 -2.67 -10.64 -10.53
N GLY A 115 -3.50 -9.80 -11.15
CA GLY A 115 -3.20 -9.13 -12.41
C GLY A 115 -2.52 -7.76 -12.28
N ALA A 116 -2.30 -7.27 -11.05
CA ALA A 116 -1.57 -6.03 -10.82
C ALA A 116 -0.06 -6.25 -11.03
N ASP A 117 0.62 -5.27 -11.64
CA ASP A 117 2.08 -5.30 -11.80
C ASP A 117 2.79 -5.25 -10.44
N GLU A 118 2.17 -4.56 -9.47
CA GLU A 118 2.66 -4.45 -8.11
C GLU A 118 1.49 -4.29 -7.13
N VAL A 119 1.63 -4.86 -5.94
CA VAL A 119 0.72 -4.64 -4.83
C VAL A 119 1.40 -3.73 -3.80
N LEU A 120 0.91 -2.51 -3.67
CA LEU A 120 1.41 -1.54 -2.71
C LEU A 120 0.74 -1.75 -1.36
N ILE A 121 1.50 -2.14 -0.35
CA ILE A 121 1.00 -2.31 1.01
C ILE A 121 1.22 -1.03 1.81
N TRP A 122 0.13 -0.35 2.18
CA TRP A 122 0.19 0.83 3.04
C TRP A 122 0.02 0.43 4.50
N LEU A 123 1.10 0.56 5.26
CA LEU A 123 1.12 0.25 6.70
C LEU A 123 0.86 1.49 7.56
N GLY A 124 0.63 2.68 7.00
CA GLY A 124 0.53 3.94 7.76
C GLY A 124 1.86 4.72 7.81
N GLN A 125 1.80 5.95 8.29
CA GLN A 125 2.97 6.85 8.37
C GLN A 125 4.13 6.23 9.16
N CYS A 126 5.36 6.47 8.73
CA CYS A 126 6.55 5.97 9.41
C CYS A 126 6.85 6.79 10.65
N SER A 127 7.09 6.13 11.79
CA SER A 127 7.68 6.74 12.99
C SER A 127 9.21 6.58 12.94
N ASP A 128 9.94 7.38 13.72
CA ASP A 128 11.41 7.28 13.81
C ASP A 128 11.87 5.88 14.26
N THR A 129 11.15 5.28 15.21
CA THR A 129 11.40 3.92 15.70
C THR A 129 11.22 2.87 14.59
N ILE A 130 10.17 3.01 13.79
CA ILE A 130 9.93 2.11 12.65
C ILE A 130 10.92 2.38 11.52
N HIS A 131 11.34 3.62 11.31
CA HIS A 131 12.37 3.95 10.33
C HIS A 131 13.68 3.23 10.64
N ALA A 132 14.18 3.36 11.89
CA ALA A 132 15.38 2.67 12.34
C ALA A 132 15.26 1.14 12.22
N LEU A 133 14.08 0.57 12.50
CA LEU A 133 13.82 -0.85 12.26
C LEU A 133 13.94 -1.23 10.79
N LEU A 134 13.38 -0.43 9.88
CA LEU A 134 13.45 -0.69 8.44
C LEU A 134 14.88 -0.56 7.90
N GLU A 135 15.66 0.40 8.39
CA GLU A 135 17.09 0.52 8.07
C GLU A 135 17.87 -0.71 8.55
N CYS A 136 17.58 -1.20 9.77
CA CYS A 136 18.18 -2.42 10.30
C CYS A 136 17.81 -3.65 9.44
N ILE A 137 16.55 -3.78 9.04
CA ILE A 137 16.10 -4.86 8.14
C ILE A 137 16.83 -4.79 6.80
N ALA A 138 16.92 -3.60 6.19
CA ALA A 138 17.58 -3.38 4.92
C ALA A 138 19.08 -3.70 4.99
N TRP A 139 19.75 -3.34 6.08
CA TRP A 139 21.15 -3.68 6.31
C TRP A 139 21.36 -5.19 6.43
N VAL A 140 20.51 -5.88 7.18
CA VAL A 140 20.56 -7.35 7.33
C VAL A 140 20.33 -8.03 5.98
N ASP A 141 19.36 -7.55 5.21
CA ASP A 141 19.02 -8.06 3.87
C ASP A 141 20.19 -7.90 2.89
N ALA A 142 20.79 -6.71 2.83
CA ALA A 142 21.95 -6.44 1.98
C ALA A 142 23.11 -7.39 2.29
N ARG A 143 23.45 -7.57 3.58
CA ARG A 143 24.55 -8.47 3.97
C ARG A 143 24.27 -9.94 3.72
N ALA A 144 23.04 -10.38 3.95
CA ALA A 144 22.66 -11.76 3.64
C ALA A 144 22.72 -12.02 2.13
N THR A 145 22.38 -11.03 1.31
CA THR A 145 22.49 -11.09 -0.16
C THR A 145 23.95 -11.12 -0.61
N GLU A 146 24.79 -10.21 -0.09
CA GLU A 146 26.23 -10.13 -0.37
C GLU A 146 27.00 -11.39 0.05
N ALA A 147 26.62 -11.99 1.18
CA ALA A 147 27.22 -13.23 1.69
C ALA A 147 26.91 -14.46 0.83
N GLN A 148 26.34 -14.27 -0.37
CA GLN A 148 25.91 -15.33 -1.27
C GLN A 148 25.01 -16.34 -0.55
N ALA A 149 23.89 -15.88 0.01
CA ALA A 149 22.74 -16.73 0.31
C ALA A 149 22.13 -17.32 -0.98
N VAL A 150 22.96 -17.97 -1.79
CA VAL A 150 22.64 -18.58 -3.06
C VAL A 150 22.30 -20.02 -2.74
N GLY A 151 21.01 -20.30 -2.50
CA GLY A 151 20.54 -21.69 -2.54
C GLY A 151 19.17 -21.91 -1.92
N SER A 152 18.85 -21.30 -0.78
CA SER A 152 17.56 -21.56 -0.14
C SER A 152 17.12 -20.50 0.86
N ARG A 153 15.79 -20.43 1.07
CA ARG A 153 15.17 -19.63 2.15
C ARG A 153 15.67 -20.02 3.55
N HIS A 154 16.24 -21.22 3.70
CA HIS A 154 16.81 -21.69 4.95
C HIS A 154 18.15 -21.00 5.24
N ASP A 155 19.04 -20.93 4.25
CA ASP A 155 20.36 -20.30 4.36
C ASP A 155 20.23 -18.80 4.61
N TRP A 156 19.28 -18.16 3.91
CA TRP A 156 18.88 -16.79 4.16
C TRP A 156 18.50 -16.55 5.63
N ARG A 157 17.65 -17.40 6.21
CA ARG A 157 17.21 -17.26 7.61
C ARG A 157 18.35 -17.43 8.60
N ILE A 158 19.31 -18.31 8.33
CA ILE A 158 20.50 -18.49 9.17
C ILE A 158 21.35 -17.22 9.12
N LEU A 159 21.61 -16.68 7.93
CA LEU A 159 22.39 -15.47 7.75
C LEU A 159 21.71 -14.25 8.39
N CYS A 160 20.40 -14.07 8.18
CA CYS A 160 19.65 -13.02 8.87
C CYS A 160 19.75 -13.14 10.39
N ARG A 161 19.65 -14.35 10.96
CA ARG A 161 19.83 -14.53 12.41
C ARG A 161 21.21 -14.07 12.87
N ARG A 162 22.26 -14.44 12.15
CA ARG A 162 23.64 -14.03 12.47
C ARG A 162 23.81 -12.52 12.39
N PHE A 163 23.33 -11.88 11.33
CA PHE A 163 23.48 -10.44 11.13
C PHE A 163 22.60 -9.63 12.08
N VAL A 164 21.40 -10.10 12.40
CA VAL A 164 20.57 -9.50 13.46
C VAL A 164 21.29 -9.58 14.81
N SER A 165 21.91 -10.72 15.16
CA SER A 165 22.70 -10.81 16.40
C SER A 165 23.85 -9.81 16.44
N LEU A 166 24.59 -9.63 15.34
CA LEU A 166 25.68 -8.65 15.24
C LEU A 166 25.16 -7.20 15.34
N GLN A 167 24.03 -6.89 14.69
CA GLN A 167 23.44 -5.56 14.74
C GLN A 167 22.84 -5.25 16.12
N LEU A 168 22.28 -6.25 16.81
CA LEU A 168 21.79 -6.11 18.19
C LEU A 168 22.92 -5.95 19.22
N GLU A 169 24.17 -6.23 18.86
CA GLU A 169 25.33 -5.90 19.70
C GLU A 169 25.73 -4.42 19.56
N SER A 170 25.44 -3.80 18.40
CA SER A 170 25.70 -2.38 18.14
C SER A 170 24.51 -1.45 18.40
N GLU A 171 23.28 -1.97 18.31
CA GLU A 171 22.01 -1.27 18.48
C GLU A 171 21.33 -1.66 19.79
N ASN A 172 20.42 -0.84 20.31
CA ASN A 172 19.64 -1.18 21.50
C ASN A 172 18.57 -2.26 21.16
N PRO A 173 18.71 -3.51 21.65
CA PRO A 173 17.78 -4.59 21.30
C PRO A 173 16.34 -4.35 21.77
N SER A 174 16.18 -3.54 22.82
CA SER A 174 14.86 -3.24 23.36
C SER A 174 14.05 -2.34 22.43
N GLU A 175 14.71 -1.37 21.79
CA GLU A 175 14.10 -0.41 20.86
C GLU A 175 13.67 -1.09 19.57
N LEU A 176 14.54 -1.93 18.97
CA LEU A 176 14.17 -2.71 17.77
C LEU A 176 13.00 -3.66 18.03
N ARG A 177 12.95 -4.30 19.21
CA ARG A 177 11.81 -5.15 19.61
C ARG A 177 10.54 -4.33 19.81
N GLN A 178 10.65 -3.11 20.33
CA GLN A 178 9.51 -2.22 20.49
C GLN A 178 8.99 -1.75 19.14
N ALA A 179 9.87 -1.31 18.23
CA ALA A 179 9.52 -0.91 16.87
C ALA A 179 8.84 -2.06 16.10
N LEU A 180 9.36 -3.28 16.22
CA LEU A 180 8.75 -4.45 15.58
C LEU A 180 7.34 -4.72 16.13
N ARG A 181 7.16 -4.61 17.45
CA ARG A 181 5.82 -4.73 18.06
C ARG A 181 4.89 -3.62 17.58
N GLU A 182 5.36 -2.39 17.53
CA GLU A 182 4.60 -1.24 17.03
C GLU A 182 4.12 -1.50 15.59
N LEU A 183 5.03 -1.94 14.71
CA LEU A 183 4.73 -2.26 13.31
C LEU A 183 3.69 -3.40 13.19
N LEU A 184 3.90 -4.52 13.89
CA LEU A 184 3.01 -5.68 13.81
C LEU A 184 1.65 -5.45 14.48
N GLN A 185 1.53 -4.45 15.36
CA GLN A 185 0.26 -4.04 15.95
C GLN A 185 -0.56 -3.13 15.04
N ARG A 186 0.00 -2.65 13.92
CA ARG A 186 -0.73 -1.78 13.00
C ARG A 186 -1.97 -2.50 12.41
N PRO A 187 -3.06 -1.76 12.13
CA PRO A 187 -4.35 -2.34 11.76
C PRO A 187 -4.29 -3.31 10.58
N TRP A 188 -3.39 -3.06 9.62
CA TRP A 188 -3.21 -3.88 8.44
C TRP A 188 -2.92 -5.35 8.75
N PHE A 189 -2.09 -5.64 9.76
CA PHE A 189 -1.74 -7.03 10.14
C PHE A 189 -2.88 -7.78 10.85
N ARG A 190 -3.92 -7.06 11.29
CA ARG A 190 -5.06 -7.63 12.01
C ARG A 190 -6.30 -7.82 11.14
N ARG A 191 -6.26 -7.35 9.89
CA ARG A 191 -7.41 -7.47 9.00
C ARG A 191 -7.57 -8.90 8.51
N ILE A 192 -8.81 -9.30 8.33
CA ILE A 192 -9.17 -10.50 7.57
C ILE A 192 -9.40 -10.01 6.14
N TRP A 193 -8.73 -10.65 5.17
CA TRP A 193 -8.92 -10.43 3.75
C TRP A 193 -10.23 -11.05 3.27
#